data_AF-A0A357F275-F1
#
_entry.id   AF-A0A357F275-F1
#
_cell.length_a   1.000
_cell.length_b   1.000
_cell.length_c   1.000
_cell.angle_alpha   90.00
_cell.angle_beta   90.00
_cell.angle_gamma   90.00
#
_symmetry.space_group_name_H-M   'P 1'
#
loop_
_entity.id
_entity.type
_entity.pdbx_description
1 polymer ?
#
loop_
_entity_poly.entity_id
_entity_poly.type
_entity_poly.pdbx_seq_one_letter_code
_entity_poly.pdbx_strand_id
1 'polypeptide(L)'
;HTLFQFKIENQKIIHCQLYQRSADAFLGVPFNISSYALLTHLVAYVCGLEAGEFIHTFGDLHIYLNHLEQVNELLSREPLELPTLEFVDSENMKGLDGLLNFKFENLKLNRYQSHGKIAAPVAV
;
A
#
# COMPACT_ATOMS: atom_id res chain seq x y z
N HIS A 1 5.22 -3.34 10.78
CA HIS A 1 4.68 -4.56 10.14
C HIS A 1 5.57 -5.74 10.48
N THR A 2 5.01 -6.88 10.93
CA THR A 2 5.81 -8.00 11.47
C THR A 2 5.57 -9.35 10.78
N LEU A 3 4.39 -9.55 10.17
CA LEU A 3 4.03 -10.79 9.47
C LEU A 3 3.13 -10.45 8.30
N PHE A 4 3.31 -11.11 7.17
CA PHE A 4 2.33 -11.11 6.08
C PHE A 4 2.19 -12.51 5.49
N GLN A 5 1.04 -12.77 4.87
CA GLN A 5 0.70 -14.04 4.24
C GLN A 5 0.03 -13.79 2.89
N PHE A 6 0.33 -14.65 1.91
CA PHE A 6 -0.40 -14.70 0.65
C PHE A 6 -1.37 -15.88 0.62
N LYS A 7 -2.56 -15.67 0.06
CA LYS A 7 -3.53 -16.70 -0.32
C LYS A 7 -3.73 -16.62 -1.82
N ILE A 8 -3.66 -17.75 -2.52
CA ILE A 8 -4.05 -17.84 -3.93
C ILE A 8 -5.45 -18.40 -4.03
N GLU A 9 -6.33 -17.70 -4.75
CA GLU A 9 -7.70 -18.11 -5.04
C GLU A 9 -7.83 -18.49 -6.52
N ASN A 10 -8.53 -19.61 -6.77
CA ASN A 10 -8.80 -20.14 -8.11
C ASN A 10 -7.56 -20.26 -9.01
N GLN A 11 -6.38 -20.44 -8.40
CA GLN A 11 -5.06 -20.49 -9.06
C GLN A 11 -4.72 -19.24 -9.90
N LYS A 12 -5.42 -18.12 -9.69
CA LYS A 12 -5.29 -16.91 -10.52
C LYS A 12 -5.14 -15.62 -9.72
N ILE A 13 -5.80 -15.50 -8.57
CA ILE A 13 -5.86 -14.24 -7.82
C ILE A 13 -5.04 -14.39 -6.55
N ILE A 14 -4.09 -13.49 -6.30
CA ILE A 14 -3.30 -13.45 -5.07
C ILE A 14 -3.83 -12.37 -4.13
N HIS A 15 -4.16 -12.78 -2.91
CA HIS A 15 -4.55 -11.89 -1.82
C HIS A 15 -3.41 -11.79 -0.82
N CYS A 16 -3.26 -10.64 -0.17
CA CYS A 16 -2.22 -10.39 0.83
C CYS A 16 -2.86 -9.97 2.15
N GLN A 17 -2.50 -10.65 3.24
CA GLN A 17 -2.85 -10.23 4.59
C GLN A 17 -1.60 -9.78 5.33
N LEU A 18 -1.66 -8.60 5.94
CA LEU A 18 -0.62 -8.02 6.77
C LEU A 18 -1.06 -7.97 8.24
N TYR A 19 -0.18 -8.37 9.15
CA TYR A 19 -0.29 -8.05 10.58
C TYR A 19 0.75 -7.00 11.00
N GLN A 20 0.26 -5.91 11.60
CA GLN A 20 1.08 -4.83 12.14
C GLN A 20 0.86 -4.70 13.65
N ARG A 21 1.89 -5.01 14.44
CA ARG A 21 1.79 -4.99 15.92
C ARG A 21 1.39 -3.63 16.50
N SER A 22 1.84 -2.53 15.89
CA SER A 22 1.64 -1.16 16.37
C SER A 22 1.56 -0.23 15.17
N ALA A 23 0.51 0.57 15.11
CA ALA A 23 0.06 1.29 13.93
C ALA A 23 -0.37 2.71 14.29
N ASP A 24 0.48 3.67 13.93
CA ASP A 24 0.11 5.08 13.85
C ASP A 24 -0.87 5.26 12.69
N ALA A 25 -2.15 5.44 13.03
CA ALA A 25 -3.24 5.53 12.07
C ALA A 25 -3.13 6.76 11.15
N PHE A 26 -2.47 7.83 11.60
CA PHE A 26 -2.40 9.08 10.85
C PHE A 26 -1.20 9.12 9.89
N LEU A 27 0.00 8.76 10.35
CA LEU A 27 1.21 8.80 9.51
C LEU A 27 1.59 7.44 8.94
N GLY A 28 1.66 6.41 9.78
CA GLY A 28 2.24 5.12 9.41
C GLY A 28 1.33 4.28 8.52
N VAL A 29 0.06 4.17 8.90
CA VAL A 29 -0.92 3.30 8.22
C VAL A 29 -1.09 3.64 6.74
N PRO A 30 -1.25 4.91 6.30
CA PRO A 30 -1.33 5.25 4.88
C PRO A 30 -0.12 4.77 4.07
N PHE A 31 1.09 4.90 4.61
CA PHE A 31 2.31 4.40 3.98
C PHE A 31 2.36 2.87 3.94
N ASN A 32 1.92 2.20 5.01
CA ASN A 32 1.91 0.74 5.07
C ASN A 32 0.88 0.12 4.11
N ILE A 33 -0.27 0.76 3.91
CA ILE A 33 -1.26 0.35 2.91
C ILE A 33 -0.66 0.40 1.51
N SER A 34 -0.08 1.54 1.11
CA SER A 34 0.50 1.67 -0.24
C SER A 34 1.68 0.72 -0.46
N SER A 35 2.52 0.52 0.55
CA SER A 35 3.66 -0.39 0.49
C SER A 35 3.26 -1.85 0.24
N TYR A 36 2.29 -2.38 1.00
CA TYR A 36 1.89 -3.79 0.85
C TYR A 36 0.90 -4.00 -0.30
N ALA A 37 0.10 -3.00 -0.68
CA ALA A 37 -0.64 -3.04 -1.92
C ALA A 37 0.33 -3.15 -3.11
N LEU A 38 1.35 -2.30 -3.18
CA LEU A 38 2.37 -2.35 -4.23
C LEU A 38 3.10 -3.71 -4.23
N LEU A 39 3.52 -4.21 -3.07
CA LEU A 39 4.16 -5.54 -2.97
C LEU A 39 3.24 -6.64 -3.53
N THR A 40 1.94 -6.59 -3.21
CA THR A 40 0.95 -7.55 -3.71
C THR A 40 0.84 -7.49 -5.23
N HIS A 41 0.78 -6.29 -5.80
CA HIS A 41 0.76 -6.10 -7.25
C HIS A 41 2.05 -6.59 -7.92
N LEU A 42 3.22 -6.30 -7.34
CA LEU A 42 4.51 -6.75 -7.87
C LEU A 42 4.63 -8.27 -7.86
N VAL A 43 4.29 -8.91 -6.74
CA VAL A 43 4.31 -10.38 -6.62
C VAL A 43 3.29 -11.00 -7.56
N ALA A 44 2.09 -10.43 -7.68
CA ALA A 44 1.10 -10.88 -8.65
C ALA A 44 1.68 -10.87 -10.07
N TYR A 45 2.25 -9.73 -10.49
CA TYR A 45 2.78 -9.54 -11.83
C TYR A 45 3.88 -10.54 -12.19
N VAL A 46 4.92 -10.65 -11.35
CA VAL A 46 6.07 -11.53 -11.64
C VAL A 46 5.72 -13.01 -11.57
N CYS A 47 4.62 -13.36 -10.90
CA CYS A 47 4.07 -14.72 -10.84
C CYS A 47 3.00 -15.01 -11.91
N GLY A 48 2.62 -14.03 -12.74
CA GLY A 48 1.55 -14.18 -13.72
C GLY A 48 0.16 -14.36 -13.10
N LEU A 49 -0.07 -13.76 -11.93
CA LEU A 49 -1.32 -13.75 -11.18
C LEU A 49 -1.96 -12.36 -11.21
N GLU A 50 -3.23 -12.29 -10.85
CA GLU A 50 -4.00 -11.06 -10.66
C GLU A 50 -3.97 -10.64 -9.19
N ALA A 51 -3.82 -9.34 -8.91
CA ALA A 51 -3.87 -8.84 -7.55
C ALA A 51 -5.32 -8.79 -7.04
N GLY A 52 -5.57 -9.45 -5.91
CA GLY A 52 -6.85 -9.45 -5.22
C GLY A 52 -6.85 -8.48 -4.04
N GLU A 53 -7.47 -8.92 -2.95
CA GLU A 53 -7.63 -8.09 -1.76
C GLU A 53 -6.35 -7.96 -0.94
N PHE A 54 -6.16 -6.75 -0.39
CA PHE A 54 -5.19 -6.49 0.66
C PHE A 54 -5.92 -6.34 2.01
N ILE A 55 -5.61 -7.21 2.96
CA ILE A 55 -6.21 -7.25 4.30
C ILE A 55 -5.20 -6.76 5.33
N HIS A 56 -5.48 -5.63 5.98
CA HIS A 56 -4.60 -5.07 7.01
C HIS A 56 -5.17 -5.34 8.41
N THR A 57 -4.49 -6.21 9.16
CA THR A 57 -4.79 -6.54 10.55
C THR A 57 -3.88 -5.76 11.50
N PHE A 58 -4.47 -5.13 12.51
CA PHE A 58 -3.74 -4.32 13.48
C PHE A 58 -3.70 -4.99 14.85
N GLY A 59 -2.59 -4.83 15.56
CA GLY A 59 -2.51 -5.05 17.01
C GLY A 59 -2.97 -3.79 17.74
N ASP A 60 -2.02 -2.94 18.10
CA ASP A 60 -2.26 -1.60 18.67
C ASP A 60 -2.44 -0.57 17.55
N LEU A 61 -3.68 -0.13 17.32
CA LEU A 61 -4.01 0.96 16.40
C LEU A 61 -4.29 2.23 17.21
N HIS A 62 -3.52 3.30 16.95
CA HIS A 62 -3.58 4.53 17.74
C HIS A 62 -3.38 5.79 16.91
N ILE A 63 -3.70 6.93 17.52
CA ILE A 63 -3.43 8.29 17.04
C ILE A 63 -2.68 9.02 18.15
N TYR A 64 -1.60 9.73 17.81
CA TYR A 64 -0.90 10.56 18.79
C TYR A 64 -1.69 11.84 19.08
N LEU A 65 -1.69 12.25 20.35
CA LEU A 65 -2.44 13.43 20.81
C LEU A 65 -2.01 14.73 20.12
N ASN A 66 -0.74 14.84 19.72
CA ASN A 66 -0.21 15.99 18.98
C ASN A 66 -0.59 15.99 17.48
N HIS A 67 -1.39 15.03 17.01
CA HIS A 67 -1.87 14.95 15.63
C HIS A 67 -3.38 15.21 15.48
N LEU A 68 -4.09 15.52 16.58
CA LEU A 68 -5.56 15.62 16.54
C LEU A 68 -6.08 16.72 15.60
N GLU A 69 -5.38 17.86 15.52
CA GLU A 69 -5.75 18.94 14.58
C GLU A 69 -5.64 18.47 13.12
N GLN A 70 -4.53 17.81 12.79
CA GLN A 70 -4.26 17.26 11.46
C GLN A 70 -5.23 16.15 11.07
N VAL A 71 -5.62 15.31 12.04
CA VAL A 71 -6.65 14.28 11.85
C VAL A 71 -8.00 14.94 11.55
N ASN A 72 -8.39 15.98 12.29
CA ASN A 72 -9.65 16.67 12.04
C ASN A 72 -9.66 17.36 10.67
N GLU A 73 -8.55 17.95 10.24
CA GLU A 73 -8.40 18.49 8.88
C GLU A 73 -8.52 17.41 7.80
N LEU A 74 -7.92 16.23 8.02
CA LEU A 74 -8.06 15.10 7.10
C LEU A 74 -9.51 14.62 7.01
N LEU A 75 -10.20 14.50 8.14
CA LEU A 75 -11.59 14.05 8.21
C LEU A 75 -12.59 15.06 7.63
N SER A 76 -12.21 16.34 7.47
CA SER A 76 -13.05 17.33 6.79
C SER A 76 -12.93 17.30 5.26
N ARG A 77 -12.06 16.45 4.70
CA ARG A 77 -11.84 16.34 3.25
C ARG A 77 -12.62 15.16 2.68
N GLU A 78 -13.32 15.40 1.58
CA GLU A 78 -13.95 14.33 0.80
C GLU A 78 -12.90 13.49 0.06
N PRO A 79 -12.96 12.14 0.10
CA PRO A 79 -12.08 11.29 -0.70
C PRO A 79 -12.19 11.59 -2.19
N LEU A 80 -11.05 11.64 -2.88
CA LEU A 80 -10.98 11.79 -4.34
C LEU A 80 -11.04 10.42 -5.02
N GLU A 81 -11.21 10.42 -6.34
CA GLU A 81 -11.17 9.20 -7.14
C GLU A 81 -9.85 8.44 -6.95
N LEU A 82 -9.94 7.12 -6.88
CA LEU A 82 -8.77 6.25 -6.70
C LEU A 82 -7.89 6.23 -7.96
N PRO A 83 -6.55 6.23 -7.80
CA PRO A 83 -5.65 6.02 -8.92
C PRO A 83 -5.70 4.57 -9.43
N THR A 84 -5.09 4.34 -10.58
CA THR A 84 -4.80 3.00 -11.10
C THR A 84 -3.30 2.83 -11.31
N LEU A 85 -2.74 1.72 -10.83
CA LEU A 85 -1.33 1.37 -11.04
C LEU A 85 -1.16 0.63 -12.38
N GLU A 86 -0.20 1.07 -13.18
CA GLU A 86 0.22 0.44 -14.43
C GLU A 86 1.72 0.09 -14.35
N PHE A 87 2.07 -1.11 -14.81
CA PHE A 87 3.46 -1.53 -14.96
C PHE A 87 3.92 -1.27 -16.40
N VAL A 88 4.97 -0.47 -16.57
CA VAL A 88 5.51 -0.06 -17.88
C VAL A 88 6.91 -0.64 -18.09
N ASP A 89 7.25 -0.97 -19.34
CA ASP A 89 8.55 -1.51 -19.75
C ASP A 89 9.02 -2.71 -18.89
N SER A 90 8.10 -3.65 -18.61
CA SER A 90 8.29 -4.73 -17.63
C SER A 90 7.89 -6.12 -18.14
N GLU A 91 7.76 -6.31 -19.46
CA GLU A 91 7.28 -7.54 -20.10
C GLU A 91 8.18 -8.76 -19.78
N ASN A 92 9.45 -8.51 -19.51
CA ASN A 92 10.45 -9.53 -19.18
C ASN A 92 10.60 -9.77 -17.66
N MET A 93 9.86 -9.05 -16.80
CA MET A 93 9.97 -9.17 -15.35
C MET A 93 9.17 -10.37 -14.84
N LYS A 94 9.84 -11.51 -14.64
CA LYS A 94 9.24 -12.75 -14.14
C LYS A 94 10.05 -13.35 -12.99
N GLY A 95 9.36 -14.03 -12.09
CA GLY A 95 9.97 -14.70 -10.94
C GLY A 95 10.72 -13.74 -10.01
N LEU A 96 11.62 -14.31 -9.20
CA LEU A 96 12.41 -13.56 -8.22
C LEU A 96 13.30 -12.51 -8.89
N ASP A 97 13.97 -12.85 -9.99
CA ASP A 97 14.85 -11.91 -10.70
C ASP A 97 14.06 -10.70 -11.23
N GLY A 98 12.87 -10.93 -11.78
CA GLY A 98 11.97 -9.85 -12.19
C GLY A 98 11.59 -8.95 -11.01
N LEU A 99 11.23 -9.53 -9.86
CA LEU A 99 10.84 -8.79 -8.67
C LEU A 99 11.96 -7.88 -8.16
N LEU A 100 13.20 -8.37 -8.14
CA LEU A 100 14.37 -7.62 -7.68
C LEU A 100 14.83 -6.54 -8.68
N ASN A 101 14.47 -6.67 -9.96
CA ASN A 101 14.85 -5.74 -11.02
C ASN A 101 13.81 -4.64 -11.28
N PHE A 102 12.62 -4.70 -10.66
CA PHE A 102 11.64 -3.62 -10.73
C PHE A 102 12.22 -2.31 -10.20
N LYS A 103 12.00 -1.22 -10.94
CA LYS A 103 12.42 0.13 -10.55
C LYS A 103 11.23 1.09 -10.52
N PHE A 104 11.47 2.27 -9.96
CA PHE A 104 10.46 3.33 -9.89
C PHE A 104 9.93 3.71 -11.26
N GLU A 105 10.77 3.72 -12.29
CA GLU A 105 10.39 4.07 -13.66
C GLU A 105 9.40 3.08 -14.27
N ASN A 106 9.35 1.84 -13.78
CA ASN A 106 8.39 0.83 -14.21
C ASN A 106 7.00 1.00 -13.58
N LEU A 107 6.84 1.93 -12.64
CA LEU A 107 5.61 2.13 -11.87
C LEU A 107 4.95 3.43 -12.31
N LYS A 108 3.79 3.33 -12.96
CA LYS A 108 3.01 4.49 -13.37
C LYS A 108 1.68 4.54 -12.63
N LEU A 109 1.50 5.60 -11.83
CA LEU A 109 0.25 5.83 -11.10
C LEU A 109 -0.65 6.78 -11.89
N ASN A 110 -1.59 6.21 -12.64
CA ASN A 110 -2.49 6.96 -13.50
C ASN A 110 -3.64 7.59 -12.69
N ARG A 111 -4.01 8.83 -13.06
CA ARG A 111 -5.11 9.60 -12.45
C ARG A 111 -4.98 9.80 -10.93
N TYR A 112 -3.76 9.79 -10.41
CA TYR A 112 -3.55 10.10 -8.99
C TYR A 112 -3.88 11.56 -8.72
N GLN A 113 -4.86 11.77 -7.85
CA GLN A 113 -5.22 13.07 -7.32
C GLN A 113 -5.12 13.00 -5.80
N SER A 114 -4.57 14.05 -5.19
CA SER A 114 -4.48 14.16 -3.74
C SER A 114 -4.79 15.57 -3.30
N HIS A 115 -5.38 15.70 -2.12
CA HIS A 115 -5.43 16.98 -1.41
C HIS A 115 -4.03 17.48 -1.05
N GLY A 116 -3.93 18.73 -0.60
CA GLY A 116 -2.67 19.32 -0.14
C GLY A 116 -2.06 18.55 1.05
N LYS A 117 -0.73 18.52 1.13
CA LYS A 117 0.00 17.85 2.21
C LYS A 117 -0.42 18.40 3.58
N ILE A 118 -0.72 17.50 4.52
CA ILE A 118 -0.86 17.83 5.95
C ILE A 118 0.47 17.49 6.62
N ALA A 119 1.09 18.46 7.29
CA ALA A 119 2.35 18.27 8.00
C ALA A 119 2.09 17.91 9.46
N ALA A 120 2.71 16.84 9.95
CA ALA A 120 2.74 16.48 11.36
C ALA A 120 4.14 16.01 11.77
N PRO A 121 4.58 16.30 13.01
CA PRO A 121 5.84 15.82 13.53
C PRO A 121 5.77 14.32 13.79
N VAL A 122 6.83 13.57 13.45
CA VAL A 122 6.94 12.16 13.86
C VAL A 122 7.10 12.12 15.37
N ALA A 123 6.28 11.31 16.06
CA ALA A 123 6.46 11.06 17.48
C ALA A 123 7.71 10.19 17.68
N VAL A 124 8.59 10.61 18.60
CA VAL A 124 9.79 9.87 19.02
C VAL A 124 9.46 9.00 20.21
#